data_AF-A0AA85IQH1-F1
#
_entry.id   AF-A0AA85IQH1-F1
#
_cell.length_a   1.000
_cell.length_b   1.000
_cell.length_c   1.000
_cell.angle_alpha   90.00
_cell.angle_beta   90.00
_cell.angle_gamma   90.00
#
_symmetry.space_group_name_H-M   'P 1'
#
loop_
_entity.id
_entity.type
_entity.pdbx_description
1 polymer ?
#
loop_
_entity_poly.entity_id
_entity_poly.type
_entity_poly.pdbx_seq_one_letter_code
_entity_poly.pdbx_strand_id
1 'polypeptide(L)'
;MGDNDKVSGYSDRNIKIRKLTSIAKSWGINGNLTVSEIGLQLVDRSVTHPVRKNLLEAFHLLYQLKTPDEIYPLVIIEKIITCLTLSLTHEYKLEALKLLLLIAEEERGLRNILRLQGCDATMCLLFDSEEILKPHCLNLLIRISESIRGSIAILEYANSPQKLLLQLQNSKKLGNLILKVYFWKDNKTL
;
A
#
# COMPACT_ATOMS: atom_id res chain seq x y z
N MET A 1 -10.07 23.48 33.49
CA MET A 1 -10.60 22.53 32.49
C MET A 1 -9.57 22.47 31.37
N GLY A 2 -8.87 21.35 31.20
CA GLY A 2 -7.86 21.19 30.16
C GLY A 2 -6.59 20.51 30.66
N ASP A 3 -6.65 19.20 30.92
CA ASP A 3 -5.45 18.36 31.09
C ASP A 3 -5.74 16.86 30.88
N ASN A 4 -6.72 16.51 30.02
CA ASN A 4 -7.14 15.12 29.80
C ASN A 4 -6.75 14.54 28.42
N ASP A 5 -6.22 15.34 27.49
CA ASP A 5 -5.99 14.88 26.11
C ASP A 5 -4.60 14.27 25.85
N LYS A 6 -3.66 14.34 26.81
CA LYS A 6 -2.33 13.71 26.67
C LYS A 6 -2.24 12.28 27.22
N VAL A 7 -3.20 11.86 28.04
CA VAL A 7 -3.19 10.54 28.71
C VAL A 7 -3.65 9.42 27.75
N SER A 8 -4.50 9.74 26.76
CA SER A 8 -5.07 8.74 25.84
C SER A 8 -4.05 8.22 24.81
N GLY A 9 -3.19 9.10 24.26
CA GLY A 9 -2.24 8.73 23.18
C GLY A 9 -1.12 7.76 23.59
N TYR A 10 -0.63 7.85 24.83
CA TYR A 10 0.38 6.92 25.35
C TYR A 10 -0.18 5.51 25.59
N SER A 11 -1.45 5.43 25.98
CA SER A 11 -2.12 4.15 26.23
C SER A 11 -2.29 3.35 24.94
N ASP A 12 -2.66 4.00 23.83
CA ASP A 12 -2.85 3.38 22.52
C ASP A 12 -1.52 2.90 21.92
N ARG A 13 -0.46 3.72 21.99
CA ARG A 13 0.89 3.31 21.53
C ARG A 13 1.38 2.06 22.27
N ASN A 14 1.23 2.01 23.59
CA ASN A 14 1.63 0.85 24.39
C ASN A 14 0.81 -0.41 24.10
N ILE A 15 -0.47 -0.27 23.73
CA ILE A 15 -1.31 -1.40 23.28
C ILE A 15 -0.80 -1.93 21.93
N LYS A 16 -0.53 -1.03 20.98
CA LYS A 16 0.01 -1.39 19.66
C LYS A 16 1.38 -2.08 19.74
N ILE A 17 2.28 -1.58 20.60
CA ILE A 17 3.58 -2.22 20.86
C ILE A 17 3.38 -3.63 21.43
N ARG A 18 2.54 -3.78 22.46
CA ARG A 18 2.24 -5.10 23.06
C ARG A 18 1.68 -6.08 22.03
N LYS A 19 0.80 -5.61 21.14
CA LYS A 19 0.24 -6.41 20.06
C LYS A 19 1.30 -6.83 19.04
N LEU A 20 2.14 -5.89 18.59
CA LEU A 20 3.25 -6.16 17.67
C LEU A 20 4.23 -7.18 18.28
N THR A 21 4.61 -7.01 19.55
CA THR A 21 5.47 -7.97 20.27
C THR A 21 4.82 -9.35 20.38
N SER A 22 3.51 -9.42 20.60
CA SER A 22 2.77 -10.70 20.62
C SER A 22 2.83 -11.42 19.27
N ILE A 23 2.61 -10.67 18.17
CA ILE A 23 2.74 -11.22 16.82
C ILE A 23 4.18 -11.71 16.59
N ALA A 24 5.19 -10.90 16.91
CA ALA A 24 6.60 -11.26 16.78
C ALA A 24 6.95 -12.55 17.54
N LYS A 25 6.49 -12.70 18.78
CA LYS A 25 6.66 -13.92 19.58
C LYS A 25 6.03 -15.14 18.92
N SER A 26 4.82 -15.01 18.36
CA SER A 26 4.18 -16.12 17.62
C SER A 26 4.94 -16.52 16.35
N TRP A 27 5.82 -15.63 15.87
CA TRP A 27 6.72 -15.88 14.75
C TRP A 27 8.08 -16.42 15.18
N GLY A 28 8.31 -16.62 16.49
CA GLY A 28 9.56 -17.08 17.09
C GLY A 28 10.62 -15.99 17.24
N ILE A 29 10.23 -14.72 17.16
CA ILE A 29 11.08 -13.55 17.42
C ILE A 29 10.97 -13.24 18.91
N ASN A 30 12.04 -13.54 19.66
CA ASN A 30 12.10 -13.42 21.11
C ASN A 30 13.17 -12.40 21.53
N GLY A 31 13.00 -11.83 22.73
CA GLY A 31 13.94 -10.86 23.32
C GLY A 31 13.29 -9.50 23.58
N ASN A 32 14.03 -8.63 24.26
CA ASN A 32 13.67 -7.22 24.45
C ASN A 32 14.16 -6.42 23.24
N LEU A 33 13.41 -6.53 22.13
CA LEU A 33 13.69 -5.84 20.88
C LEU A 33 12.90 -4.53 20.80
N THR A 34 13.51 -3.53 20.18
CA THR A 34 12.86 -2.29 19.76
C THR A 34 11.85 -2.57 18.62
N VAL A 35 10.95 -1.62 18.37
CA VAL A 35 9.96 -1.72 17.28
C VAL A 35 10.65 -1.90 15.92
N SER A 36 11.74 -1.16 15.67
CA SER A 36 12.50 -1.23 14.42
C SER A 36 13.19 -2.59 14.25
N GLU A 37 13.77 -3.16 15.32
CA GLU A 37 14.37 -4.50 15.29
C GLU A 37 13.33 -5.60 15.06
N ILE A 38 12.15 -5.49 15.69
CA ILE A 38 11.03 -6.39 15.40
C ILE A 38 10.64 -6.32 13.93
N GLY A 39 10.59 -5.11 13.36
CA GLY A 39 10.30 -4.90 11.94
C GLY A 39 11.28 -5.61 11.02
N LEU A 40 12.59 -5.47 11.26
CA LEU A 40 13.63 -6.15 10.48
C LEU A 40 13.51 -7.68 10.57
N GLN A 41 13.34 -8.23 11.77
CA GLN A 41 13.21 -9.68 11.92
C GLN A 41 11.93 -10.24 11.31
N LEU A 42 10.82 -9.49 11.35
CA LEU A 42 9.58 -9.87 10.67
C LEU A 42 9.79 -9.93 9.15
N VAL A 43 10.51 -8.96 8.58
CA VAL A 43 10.88 -8.96 7.17
C VAL A 43 11.71 -10.19 6.82
N ASP A 44 12.78 -10.46 7.57
CA ASP A 44 13.66 -11.61 7.31
C ASP A 44 12.88 -12.92 7.35
N ARG A 45 12.00 -13.10 8.35
CA ARG A 45 11.16 -14.31 8.44
C ARG A 45 10.10 -14.37 7.34
N SER A 46 9.59 -13.24 6.87
CA SER A 46 8.63 -13.20 5.75
C SER A 46 9.24 -13.69 4.43
N VAL A 47 10.57 -13.68 4.27
CA VAL A 47 11.21 -14.24 3.06
C VAL A 47 10.92 -15.74 2.93
N THR A 48 11.01 -16.46 4.06
CA THR A 48 10.77 -17.91 4.11
C THR A 48 9.29 -18.27 4.14
N HIS A 49 8.45 -17.40 4.73
CA HIS A 49 7.01 -17.61 4.86
C HIS A 49 6.28 -16.31 4.50
N PRO A 50 6.14 -15.99 3.20
CA PRO A 50 5.59 -14.71 2.73
C PRO A 50 4.12 -14.52 3.10
N VAL A 51 3.45 -15.61 3.49
CA VAL A 51 2.04 -15.63 3.84
C VAL A 51 1.92 -16.35 5.18
N ARG A 52 1.95 -15.58 6.25
CA ARG A 52 1.79 -16.11 7.60
C ARG A 52 0.82 -15.22 8.37
N LYS A 53 0.08 -15.85 9.28
CA LYS A 53 -0.98 -15.21 10.05
C LYS A 53 -0.48 -13.91 10.68
N ASN A 54 -1.26 -12.84 10.50
CA ASN A 54 -1.03 -11.50 11.03
C ASN A 54 0.19 -10.74 10.45
N LEU A 55 0.78 -11.17 9.32
CA LEU A 55 1.89 -10.44 8.70
C LEU A 55 1.51 -8.99 8.35
N LEU A 56 0.43 -8.81 7.59
CA LEU A 56 -0.05 -7.49 7.18
C LEU A 56 -0.50 -6.65 8.38
N GLU A 57 -1.03 -7.29 9.42
CA GLU A 57 -1.33 -6.62 10.68
C GLU A 57 -0.07 -6.12 11.39
N ALA A 58 0.99 -6.92 11.42
CA ALA A 58 2.27 -6.49 12.00
C ALA A 58 2.88 -5.32 11.21
N PHE A 59 2.82 -5.37 9.88
CA PHE A 59 3.26 -4.28 9.01
C PHE A 59 2.41 -3.01 9.23
N HIS A 60 1.10 -3.14 9.35
CA HIS A 60 0.23 -2.01 9.69
C HIS A 60 0.58 -1.42 11.06
N LEU A 61 0.83 -2.24 12.08
CA LEU A 61 1.27 -1.77 13.40
C LEU A 61 2.62 -1.06 13.33
N LEU A 62 3.58 -1.58 12.56
CA LEU A 62 4.86 -0.91 12.33
C LEU A 62 4.67 0.45 11.66
N TYR A 63 3.76 0.54 10.67
CA TYR A 63 3.45 1.80 10.01
C TYR A 63 2.86 2.82 10.97
N GLN A 64 1.97 2.40 11.87
CA GLN A 64 1.36 3.29 12.87
C GLN A 64 2.33 3.68 14.00
N LEU A 65 3.34 2.85 14.27
CA LEU A 65 4.29 3.06 15.37
C LEU A 65 5.53 3.86 14.97
N LYS A 66 5.81 3.97 13.66
CA LYS A 66 6.93 4.77 13.13
C LYS A 66 6.86 6.21 13.65
N THR A 67 8.01 6.84 13.88
CA THR A 67 8.03 8.27 14.16
C THR A 67 7.79 9.07 12.86
N PRO A 68 7.30 10.32 12.92
CA PRO A 68 7.02 11.11 11.72
C PRO A 68 8.22 11.32 10.78
N ASP A 69 9.43 11.25 11.34
CA ASP A 69 10.71 11.36 10.66
C ASP A 69 11.28 10.01 10.18
N GLU A 70 10.78 8.88 10.70
CA GLU A 70 11.23 7.54 10.35
C GLU A 70 10.65 7.10 9.00
N ILE A 71 11.53 6.63 8.12
CA ILE A 71 11.14 6.13 6.81
C ILE A 71 10.58 4.73 6.98
N TYR A 72 9.34 4.53 6.52
CA TYR A 72 8.75 3.19 6.48
C TYR A 72 9.62 2.27 5.59
N PRO A 73 10.15 1.14 6.11
CA PRO A 73 11.15 0.36 5.40
C PRO A 73 10.70 -0.08 4.00
N LEU A 74 11.54 0.20 2.99
CA LEU A 74 11.26 -0.11 1.58
C LEU A 74 10.92 -1.60 1.39
N VAL A 75 11.66 -2.47 2.07
CA VAL A 75 11.46 -3.92 2.05
C VAL A 75 10.08 -4.35 2.56
N ILE A 76 9.48 -3.61 3.50
CA ILE A 76 8.11 -3.92 3.96
C ILE A 76 7.11 -3.58 2.85
N ILE A 77 7.28 -2.43 2.18
CA ILE A 77 6.43 -2.03 1.04
C ILE A 77 6.52 -3.09 -0.07
N GLU A 78 7.74 -3.54 -0.38
CA GLU A 78 7.99 -4.60 -1.37
C GLU A 78 7.25 -5.90 -1.01
N LYS A 79 7.29 -6.32 0.27
CA LYS A 79 6.55 -7.50 0.73
C LYS A 79 5.04 -7.33 0.62
N ILE A 80 4.50 -6.16 0.92
CA ILE A 80 3.07 -5.89 0.76
C ILE A 80 2.67 -5.93 -0.72
N ILE A 81 3.49 -5.37 -1.62
CA ILE A 81 3.27 -5.45 -3.08
C ILE A 81 3.31 -6.91 -3.54
N THR A 82 4.26 -7.70 -3.04
CA THR A 82 4.37 -9.15 -3.35
C THR A 82 3.09 -9.91 -2.95
N CYS A 83 2.42 -9.53 -1.86
CA CYS A 83 1.14 -10.16 -1.48
C CYS A 83 0.04 -9.97 -2.53
N LEU A 84 0.10 -8.92 -3.38
CA LEU A 84 -0.87 -8.71 -4.45
C LEU A 84 -0.71 -9.73 -5.59
N THR A 85 0.54 -10.13 -5.87
CA THR A 85 0.89 -10.99 -7.00
C THR A 85 0.81 -12.49 -6.67
N LEU A 86 0.96 -12.85 -5.39
CA LEU A 86 0.82 -14.24 -4.94
C LEU A 86 -0.63 -14.75 -5.03
N SER A 87 -0.79 -16.08 -5.14
CA SER A 87 -2.08 -16.77 -5.12
C SER A 87 -2.70 -16.83 -3.71
N LEU A 88 -3.07 -15.65 -3.17
CA LEU A 88 -3.67 -15.50 -1.83
C LEU A 88 -5.19 -15.31 -1.91
N THR A 89 -5.87 -15.51 -0.79
CA THR A 89 -7.30 -15.20 -0.66
C THR A 89 -7.55 -13.71 -0.87
N HIS A 90 -8.76 -13.35 -1.32
CA HIS A 90 -9.11 -11.95 -1.52
C HIS A 90 -9.02 -11.13 -0.22
N GLU A 91 -9.27 -11.72 0.96
CA GLU A 91 -9.13 -11.04 2.25
C GLU A 91 -7.70 -10.54 2.48
N TYR A 92 -6.69 -11.38 2.19
CA TYR A 92 -5.29 -10.98 2.31
C TYR A 92 -4.93 -9.88 1.32
N LYS A 93 -5.37 -10.00 0.07
CA LYS A 93 -5.11 -8.98 -0.97
C LYS A 93 -5.80 -7.66 -0.63
N LEU A 94 -6.99 -7.71 -0.07
CA LEU A 94 -7.74 -6.54 0.39
C LEU A 94 -6.98 -5.80 1.48
N GLU A 95 -6.48 -6.50 2.49
CA GLU A 95 -5.68 -5.88 3.57
C GLU A 95 -4.36 -5.31 3.04
N ALA A 96 -3.72 -5.97 2.08
CA ALA A 96 -2.52 -5.44 1.42
C ALA A 96 -2.81 -4.14 0.64
N LEU A 97 -3.91 -4.10 -0.12
CA LEU A 97 -4.35 -2.89 -0.84
C LEU A 97 -4.66 -1.72 0.11
N LYS A 98 -5.36 -1.98 1.22
CA LYS A 98 -5.64 -0.96 2.23
C LYS A 98 -4.36 -0.39 2.83
N LEU A 99 -3.39 -1.24 3.14
CA LEU A 99 -2.12 -0.80 3.71
C LEU A 99 -1.27 -0.01 2.70
N LEU A 100 -1.24 -0.43 1.43
CA LEU A 100 -0.56 0.34 0.38
C LEU A 100 -1.21 1.70 0.14
N LEU A 101 -2.55 1.77 0.19
CA LEU A 101 -3.26 3.04 0.07
C LEU A 101 -2.90 3.99 1.22
N LEU A 102 -2.89 3.48 2.45
CA LEU A 102 -2.48 4.24 3.62
C LEU A 102 -1.03 4.75 3.50
N ILE A 103 -0.10 3.91 3.04
CA ILE A 103 1.30 4.31 2.79
C ILE A 103 1.38 5.36 1.68
N ALA A 104 0.54 5.27 0.64
CA ALA A 104 0.52 6.19 -0.48
C ALA A 104 -0.02 7.59 -0.12
N GLU A 105 -0.68 7.77 1.03
CA GLU A 105 -1.05 9.10 1.53
C GLU A 105 0.19 9.99 1.74
N GLU A 106 1.32 9.39 2.11
CA GLU A 106 2.60 10.08 2.23
C GLU A 106 3.34 10.13 0.88
N GLU A 107 3.79 11.32 0.47
CA GLU A 107 4.55 11.52 -0.78
C GLU A 107 5.79 10.63 -0.89
N ARG A 108 6.49 10.37 0.24
CA ARG A 108 7.62 9.44 0.26
C ARG A 108 7.17 7.99 0.06
N GLY A 109 6.08 7.58 0.69
CA GLY A 109 5.48 6.26 0.54
C GLY A 109 5.00 6.01 -0.89
N LEU A 110 4.30 6.97 -1.50
CA LEU A 110 3.90 6.92 -2.90
C LEU A 110 5.10 6.75 -3.84
N ARG A 111 6.18 7.51 -3.65
CA ARG A 111 7.41 7.36 -4.44
C ARG A 111 8.02 5.97 -4.31
N ASN A 112 8.01 5.40 -3.12
CA ASN A 112 8.53 4.04 -2.88
C ASN A 112 7.66 2.97 -3.55
N ILE A 113 6.33 3.11 -3.49
CA ILE A 113 5.39 2.21 -4.18
C ILE A 113 5.65 2.24 -5.69
N LEU A 114 5.80 3.44 -6.27
CA LEU A 114 6.14 3.60 -7.69
C LEU A 114 7.49 2.97 -8.05
N ARG A 115 8.52 3.21 -7.24
CA ARG A 115 9.86 2.65 -7.45
C ARG A 115 9.86 1.12 -7.41
N LEU A 116 8.98 0.53 -6.62
CA LEU A 116 8.84 -0.92 -6.46
C LEU A 116 7.78 -1.53 -7.39
N GLN A 117 7.42 -0.85 -8.47
CA GLN A 117 6.44 -1.36 -9.45
C GLN A 117 5.08 -1.72 -8.81
N GLY A 118 4.69 -1.04 -7.74
CA GLY A 118 3.40 -1.26 -7.10
C GLY A 118 2.21 -0.92 -7.99
N CYS A 119 2.42 -0.03 -8.98
CA CYS A 119 1.43 0.25 -10.03
C CYS A 119 1.13 -1.02 -10.85
N ASP A 120 2.17 -1.68 -11.35
CA ASP A 120 2.10 -2.88 -12.18
C ASP A 120 1.38 -4.01 -11.45
N ALA A 121 1.78 -4.28 -10.21
CA ALA A 121 1.13 -5.29 -9.37
C ALA A 121 -0.36 -4.99 -9.12
N THR A 122 -0.70 -3.71 -8.91
CA THR A 122 -2.09 -3.29 -8.69
C THR A 122 -2.92 -3.38 -9.97
N MET A 123 -2.34 -3.04 -11.12
CA MET A 123 -2.97 -3.16 -12.45
C MET A 123 -3.24 -4.62 -12.80
N CYS A 124 -2.25 -5.51 -12.64
CA CYS A 124 -2.44 -6.94 -12.86
C CYS A 124 -3.54 -7.49 -11.95
N LEU A 125 -3.53 -7.12 -10.66
CA LEU A 125 -4.59 -7.53 -9.74
C LEU A 125 -5.96 -7.00 -10.17
N LEU A 126 -6.08 -5.75 -10.62
CA LEU A 126 -7.36 -5.19 -11.10
C LEU A 126 -7.98 -6.03 -12.24
N PHE A 127 -7.15 -6.56 -13.14
CA PHE A 127 -7.62 -7.37 -14.26
C PHE A 127 -7.95 -8.82 -13.89
N ASP A 128 -7.19 -9.40 -12.97
CA ASP A 128 -7.28 -10.83 -12.64
C ASP A 128 -8.08 -11.12 -11.36
N SER A 129 -8.54 -10.08 -10.64
CA SER A 129 -9.23 -10.24 -9.34
C SER A 129 -10.75 -10.37 -9.42
N GLU A 130 -11.30 -10.93 -8.34
CA GLU A 130 -12.72 -10.88 -8.02
C GLU A 130 -13.23 -9.41 -7.96
N GLU A 131 -14.50 -9.19 -8.34
CA GLU A 131 -15.13 -7.86 -8.36
C GLU A 131 -15.00 -7.08 -7.05
N ILE A 132 -14.95 -7.79 -5.91
CA ILE A 132 -14.80 -7.17 -4.58
C ILE A 132 -13.48 -6.41 -4.40
N LEU A 133 -12.41 -6.81 -5.09
CA LEU A 133 -11.09 -6.18 -4.98
C LEU A 133 -10.92 -4.98 -5.90
N LYS A 134 -11.67 -4.93 -7.01
CA LYS A 134 -11.52 -3.89 -8.04
C LYS A 134 -11.67 -2.46 -7.52
N PRO A 135 -12.64 -2.12 -6.65
CA PRO A 135 -12.72 -0.78 -6.08
C PRO A 135 -11.47 -0.37 -5.30
N HIS A 136 -10.84 -1.32 -4.60
CA HIS A 136 -9.63 -1.07 -3.81
C HIS A 136 -8.39 -0.89 -4.69
N CYS A 137 -8.26 -1.70 -5.76
CA CYS A 137 -7.24 -1.48 -6.78
C CYS A 137 -7.40 -0.10 -7.44
N LEU A 138 -8.63 0.28 -7.82
CA LEU A 138 -8.90 1.57 -8.44
C LEU A 138 -8.56 2.75 -7.52
N ASN A 139 -8.87 2.67 -6.22
CA ASN A 139 -8.53 3.72 -5.27
C ASN A 139 -7.02 3.94 -5.17
N LEU A 140 -6.25 2.85 -5.10
CA LEU A 140 -4.79 2.94 -5.07
C LEU A 140 -4.22 3.50 -6.38
N LEU A 141 -4.74 3.05 -7.53
CA LEU A 141 -4.33 3.56 -8.84
C LEU A 141 -4.67 5.05 -9.03
N ILE A 142 -5.82 5.51 -8.54
CA ILE A 142 -6.17 6.93 -8.54
C ILE A 142 -5.14 7.71 -7.72
N ARG A 143 -4.83 7.27 -6.49
CA ARG A 143 -3.82 7.94 -5.66
C ARG A 143 -2.44 7.96 -6.33
N ILE A 144 -2.07 6.88 -7.01
CA ILE A 144 -0.83 6.78 -7.77
C ILE A 144 -0.81 7.77 -8.95
N SER A 145 -1.93 7.89 -9.67
CA SER A 145 -2.09 8.74 -10.84
C SER A 145 -1.97 10.24 -10.53
N GLU A 146 -2.17 10.65 -9.28
CA GLU A 146 -1.97 12.04 -8.85
C GLU A 146 -0.52 12.52 -9.03
N SER A 147 0.44 11.59 -9.13
CA SER A 147 1.81 11.89 -9.50
C SER A 147 2.04 11.76 -11.02
N ILE A 148 2.89 12.62 -11.60
CA ILE A 148 3.24 12.56 -13.04
C ILE A 148 3.82 11.18 -13.41
N ARG A 149 4.72 10.64 -12.59
CA ARG A 149 5.33 9.32 -12.82
C ARG A 149 4.29 8.20 -12.77
N GLY A 150 3.35 8.25 -11.83
CA GLY A 150 2.27 7.28 -11.75
C GLY A 150 1.29 7.38 -12.91
N SER A 151 0.96 8.60 -13.33
CA SER A 151 0.19 8.84 -14.56
C SER A 151 0.88 8.21 -15.79
N ILE A 152 2.18 8.42 -15.97
CA ILE A 152 2.94 7.83 -17.08
C ILE A 152 2.91 6.29 -16.99
N ALA A 153 3.20 5.71 -15.83
CA ALA A 153 3.20 4.26 -15.64
C ALA A 153 1.83 3.62 -15.97
N ILE A 154 0.73 4.25 -15.54
CA ILE A 154 -0.64 3.79 -15.87
C ILE A 154 -0.90 3.90 -17.37
N LEU A 155 -0.43 4.96 -18.03
CA LEU A 155 -0.57 5.15 -19.47
C LEU A 155 0.27 4.16 -20.30
N GLU A 156 1.41 3.70 -19.79
CA GLU A 156 2.20 2.65 -20.45
C GLU A 156 1.42 1.33 -20.54
N TYR A 157 0.62 1.00 -19.52
CA TYR A 157 -0.35 -0.11 -19.57
C TYR A 157 -1.52 0.16 -20.52
N ALA A 158 -1.87 1.44 -20.74
CA ALA A 158 -2.89 1.85 -21.69
C ALA A 158 -2.50 1.65 -23.16
N ASN A 159 -1.26 1.24 -23.46
CA ASN A 159 -0.85 0.85 -24.81
C ASN A 159 -1.48 -0.50 -25.29
N SER A 160 -2.37 -1.11 -24.49
CA SER A 160 -3.56 -1.81 -24.99
C SER A 160 -4.81 -0.95 -24.71
N PRO A 161 -5.15 0.00 -25.60
CA PRO A 161 -6.13 1.05 -25.31
C PRO A 161 -7.52 0.49 -25.00
N GLN A 162 -7.87 -0.67 -25.55
CA GLN A 162 -9.22 -1.24 -25.47
C GLN A 162 -9.56 -1.78 -24.07
N LYS A 163 -8.61 -2.36 -23.34
CA LYS A 163 -8.87 -2.94 -22.00
C LYS A 163 -9.02 -1.88 -20.92
N LEU A 164 -8.17 -0.85 -20.96
CA LEU A 164 -8.25 0.25 -20.00
C LEU A 164 -9.48 1.13 -20.27
N LEU A 165 -9.80 1.40 -21.54
CA LEU A 165 -10.99 2.20 -21.91
C LEU A 165 -12.30 1.51 -21.49
N LEU A 166 -12.43 0.19 -21.67
CA LEU A 166 -13.60 -0.59 -21.25
C LEU A 166 -13.84 -0.55 -19.73
N GLN A 167 -12.77 -0.55 -18.92
CA GLN A 167 -12.91 -0.50 -17.47
C GLN A 167 -13.06 0.94 -16.93
N LEU A 168 -12.44 1.93 -17.58
CA LEU A 168 -12.57 3.34 -17.23
C LEU A 168 -13.94 3.91 -17.62
N GLN A 169 -14.55 3.46 -18.72
CA GLN A 169 -15.93 3.82 -19.11
C GLN A 169 -16.98 3.37 -18.08
N ASN A 170 -16.68 2.33 -17.29
CA ASN A 170 -17.55 1.85 -16.23
C ASN A 170 -17.34 2.56 -14.88
N SER A 171 -16.33 3.43 -14.76
CA SER A 171 -15.99 4.14 -13.52
C SER A 171 -16.20 5.66 -13.65
N LYS A 172 -17.28 6.18 -13.04
CA LYS A 172 -17.64 7.61 -13.07
C LYS A 172 -16.56 8.55 -12.48
N LYS A 173 -15.60 8.04 -11.69
CA LYS A 173 -14.61 8.87 -10.96
C LYS A 173 -13.34 9.17 -11.75
N LEU A 174 -13.01 8.38 -12.78
CA LEU A 174 -11.74 8.52 -13.53
C LEU A 174 -11.86 9.33 -14.83
N GLY A 175 -13.07 9.59 -15.32
CA GLY A 175 -13.28 10.37 -16.55
C GLY A 175 -12.67 11.78 -16.50
N ASN A 176 -12.67 12.41 -15.32
CA ASN A 176 -12.09 13.76 -15.14
C ASN A 176 -10.55 13.78 -15.17
N LEU A 177 -9.89 12.66 -14.85
CA LEU A 177 -8.43 12.53 -14.94
C LEU A 177 -7.97 12.37 -16.40
N ILE A 178 -8.74 11.63 -17.21
CA ILE A 178 -8.47 11.42 -18.64
C ILE A 178 -8.63 12.73 -19.42
N LEU A 179 -9.68 13.52 -19.14
CA LEU A 179 -9.89 14.82 -19.79
C LEU A 179 -8.69 15.75 -19.57
N LYS A 180 -8.15 15.83 -18.34
CA LYS A 180 -6.96 16.65 -18.06
C LYS A 180 -5.71 16.22 -18.84
N VAL A 181 -5.53 14.92 -19.08
CA VAL A 181 -4.38 14.39 -19.83
C VAL A 181 -4.54 14.61 -21.35
N TYR A 182 -5.75 14.44 -21.89
CA TYR A 182 -6.01 14.73 -23.31
C TYR A 182 -5.81 16.22 -23.64
N PHE A 183 -6.34 17.13 -22.81
CA PHE A 183 -6.13 18.57 -23.01
C PHE A 183 -4.67 19.04 -22.80
N TRP A 184 -3.83 18.25 -22.12
CA TRP A 184 -2.40 18.55 -21.99
C TRP A 184 -1.59 18.11 -23.22
N LYS A 185 -2.07 17.10 -23.96
CA LYS A 185 -1.44 16.62 -25.19
C LYS A 185 -1.73 17.56 -26.37
N ASP A 186 -2.94 18.11 -26.45
CA ASP A 186 -3.34 19.05 -27.52
C ASP A 186 -2.71 20.44 -27.38
N ASN A 187 -2.31 20.85 -26.16
CA ASN A 187 -1.64 22.13 -25.90
C ASN A 187 -0.11 22.10 -26.11
N LYS A 188 0.47 20.98 -26.58
CA LYS A 188 1.89 20.91 -26.99
C LYS A 188 2.10 20.91 -28.50
N THR A 189 1.04 21.16 -29.26
CA THR A 189 1.04 21.25 -30.73
C THR A 189 0.67 22.65 -31.25
N LEU A 190 1.08 23.70 -30.52
CA LEU A 190 1.19 25.07 -31.01
C LEU A 190 2.51 25.68 -30.56
#